data_AF-A0A231P329-F1
#
_entry.id   AF-A0A231P329-F1
#
_cell.length_a   1.000
_cell.length_b   1.000
_cell.length_c   1.000
_cell.angle_alpha   90.00
_cell.angle_beta   90.00
_cell.angle_gamma   90.00
#
_symmetry.space_group_name_H-M   'P 1'
#
loop_
_entity.id
_entity.type
_entity.pdbx_description
1 polymer ?
#
loop_
_entity_poly.entity_id
_entity_poly.type
_entity_poly.pdbx_seq_one_letter_code
_entity_poly.pdbx_strand_id
1 'polypeptide(L)' 'MSNFTSETTVFEQLEKNLPPVFSREEAARQMGGLIRAKTLSNLDATGNGPWVKIRIRKKVCYERRSFLQWLRQYVHQ' A
#
# COMPACT_ATOMS: atom_id res chain seq x y z
N MET A 1 -20.97 -17.87 1.83
CA MET A 1 -20.52 -16.64 2.53
C MET A 1 -19.10 -16.84 3.10
N SER A 2 -18.12 -17.25 2.28
CA SER A 2 -16.82 -17.76 2.78
C SER A 2 -15.58 -16.94 2.40
N ASN A 3 -15.67 -15.97 1.47
CA ASN A 3 -14.48 -15.25 0.99
C ASN A 3 -14.21 -13.91 1.70
N PHE A 4 -15.24 -13.24 2.23
CA PHE A 4 -15.12 -11.89 2.82
C PHE A 4 -14.37 -11.84 4.16
N THR A 5 -14.47 -12.89 4.97
CA THR A 5 -13.82 -12.95 6.30
C THR A 5 -12.29 -13.02 6.18
N SER A 6 -11.80 -13.73 5.17
CA SER A 6 -10.36 -13.93 4.94
C SER A 6 -9.67 -12.65 4.48
N GLU A 7 -10.27 -11.94 3.53
CA GLU A 7 -9.71 -10.69 3.01
C GLU A 7 -9.66 -9.61 4.10
N THR A 8 -10.75 -9.46 4.86
CA THR A 8 -10.81 -8.52 5.99
C THR A 8 -9.68 -8.78 7.00
N THR A 9 -9.44 -10.05 7.34
CA THR A 9 -8.37 -10.46 8.26
C THR A 9 -6.98 -10.08 7.75
N VAL A 10 -6.71 -10.21 6.44
CA VAL A 10 -5.41 -9.83 5.85
C VAL A 10 -5.17 -8.33 5.97
N PHE A 11 -6.15 -7.51 5.61
CA PHE A 11 -6.00 -6.05 5.68
C PHE A 11 -5.90 -5.54 7.12
N GLU A 12 -6.58 -6.17 8.08
CA GLU A 12 -6.42 -5.85 9.50
C GLU A 12 -5.01 -6.16 10.00
N GLN A 13 -4.44 -7.29 9.58
CA GLN A 13 -3.05 -7.64 9.90
C GLN A 13 -2.06 -6.64 9.27
N LEU A 14 -2.28 -6.25 8.02
CA LEU A 14 -1.48 -5.21 7.37
C LEU A 14 -1.59 -3.86 8.10
N GLU A 15 -2.78 -3.47 8.55
CA GLU A 15 -2.97 -2.24 9.32
C GLU A 15 -2.19 -2.23 10.64
N LYS A 16 -2.14 -3.37 11.32
CA LYS A 16 -1.37 -3.52 12.58
C LYS A 16 0.14 -3.50 12.35
N ASN A 17 0.61 -4.11 11.26
CA ASN A 17 2.04 -4.30 11.00
C ASN A 17 2.70 -3.12 10.26
N LEU A 18 1.94 -2.39 9.44
CA LEU A 18 2.47 -1.25 8.70
C LEU A 18 2.77 -0.08 9.66
N PRO A 19 3.93 0.58 9.53
CA PRO A 19 4.20 1.84 10.20
C PRO A 19 3.17 2.92 9.82
N PRO A 20 2.96 3.97 10.64
CA PRO A 20 2.06 5.06 10.29
C PRO A 20 2.43 5.77 8.97
N VAL A 21 3.74 5.87 8.69
CA VAL A 21 4.30 6.39 7.45
C VAL A 21 5.46 5.50 7.03
N PHE A 22 5.50 5.09 5.76
CA PHE A 22 6.54 4.20 5.23
C PHE A 22 6.86 4.52 3.76
N SER A 23 8.05 4.13 3.29
CA SER A 23 8.46 4.35 1.91
C SER A 23 7.94 3.28 0.96
N ARG A 24 8.07 3.50 -0.36
CA ARG A 24 7.72 2.47 -1.38
C ARG A 24 8.49 1.16 -1.20
N GLU A 25 9.75 1.25 -0.80
CA GLU A 25 10.60 0.09 -0.54
C GLU A 25 10.10 -0.69 0.66
N GLU A 26 9.71 0.01 1.72
CA GLU A 26 9.14 -0.60 2.92
C GLU A 26 7.76 -1.20 2.64
N ALA A 27 6.93 -0.53 1.83
CA ALA A 27 5.66 -1.08 1.34
C ALA A 27 5.89 -2.42 0.62
N ALA A 28 6.84 -2.45 -0.33
CA ALA A 28 7.16 -3.65 -1.07
C ALA A 28 7.67 -4.79 -0.16
N ARG A 29 8.47 -4.45 0.85
CA ARG A 29 9.00 -5.41 1.83
C ARG A 29 7.89 -5.99 2.71
N GLN A 30 7.03 -5.13 3.27
CA GLN A 30 5.93 -5.52 4.15
C GLN A 30 4.87 -6.34 3.43
N MET A 31 4.69 -6.09 2.13
CA MET A 31 3.81 -6.87 1.25
C MET A 31 4.47 -8.16 0.74
N GLY A 32 5.62 -8.59 1.29
CA GLY A 32 6.30 -9.82 0.88
C GLY A 32 6.77 -9.84 -0.58
N GLY A 33 6.94 -8.67 -1.21
CA GLY A 33 7.34 -8.55 -2.61
C GLY A 33 6.19 -8.69 -3.63
N LEU A 34 4.94 -8.81 -3.19
CA LEU A 34 3.75 -8.89 -4.07
C LEU A 34 3.63 -7.65 -4.97
N ILE A 35 3.90 -6.47 -4.42
CA ILE A 35 3.96 -5.22 -5.16
C ILE A 35 5.36 -4.63 -5.03
N ARG A 36 6.08 -4.53 -6.16
CA ARG A 36 7.44 -3.97 -6.16
C ARG A 36 7.42 -2.46 -6.01
N ALA A 37 8.46 -1.90 -5.39
CA ALA A 37 8.62 -0.45 -5.25
C ALA A 37 8.60 0.29 -6.60
N LYS A 38 9.14 -0.33 -7.67
CA LYS A 38 9.08 0.19 -9.03
C LYS A 38 7.64 0.25 -9.55
N THR A 39 6.81 -0.75 -9.27
CA THR A 39 5.39 -0.76 -9.63
C THR A 39 4.65 0.39 -8.94
N LEU A 40 4.88 0.58 -7.64
CA LEU A 40 4.34 1.71 -6.89
C LEU A 40 4.78 3.07 -7.46
N SER A 41 6.05 3.18 -7.87
CA SER A 41 6.55 4.41 -8.52
C SER A 41 5.87 4.67 -9.86
N ASN A 42 5.58 3.64 -10.65
CA ASN A 42 4.86 3.78 -11.91
C ASN A 42 3.40 4.18 -11.68
N LEU A 43 2.71 3.52 -10.74
CA LEU A 43 1.34 3.85 -10.35
C LEU A 43 1.24 5.29 -9.86
N ASP A 44 2.20 5.75 -9.06
CA ASP A 44 2.26 7.14 -8.61
C ASP A 44 2.42 8.13 -9.76
N ALA A 45 3.14 7.75 -10.82
CA ALA A 45 3.37 8.58 -12.00
C ALA A 45 2.15 8.60 -12.94
N THR A 46 1.39 7.50 -13.02
CA THR A 46 0.14 7.44 -13.80
C THR A 46 -1.07 7.95 -13.02
N GLY A 47 -0.91 8.37 -11.77
CA GLY A 47 -2.01 8.84 -10.92
C GLY A 47 -2.88 7.73 -10.32
N ASN A 48 -2.48 6.47 -10.50
CA ASN A 48 -3.20 5.28 -10.02
C ASN A 48 -2.64 4.71 -8.70
N GLY A 49 -1.76 5.45 -8.04
CA GLY A 49 -1.15 5.08 -6.76
C GLY A 49 -1.92 5.59 -5.54
N PRO A 50 -1.39 5.39 -4.32
CA PRO A 50 -1.98 5.90 -3.09
C PRO A 50 -2.23 7.42 -3.11
N TRP A 51 -3.38 7.83 -2.56
CA TRP A 51 -3.84 9.23 -2.59
C TRP A 51 -2.94 10.16 -1.76
N VAL A 52 -2.59 9.74 -0.55
CA VAL A 52 -1.72 10.52 0.34
C VAL A 52 -0.28 10.04 0.17
N LYS A 53 0.50 10.82 -0.57
CA LYS A 53 1.94 10.63 -0.75
C LYS A 53 2.71 11.87 -0.31
N ILE A 54 3.73 11.66 0.50
CA ILE A 54 4.60 12.71 1.03
C ILE A 54 5.99 12.49 0.45
N ARG A 55 6.53 13.52 -0.21
CA ARG A 55 7.91 13.48 -0.71
C ARG A 55 8.85 14.03 0.35
N ILE A 56 9.73 13.17 0.87
CA ILE A 56 10.79 13.55 1.81
C ILE A 56 12.13 13.44 1.08
N ARG A 57 12.67 14.58 0.67
CA ARG A 57 13.89 14.69 -0.16
C ARG A 57 13.76 13.86 -1.46
N LYS A 58 14.50 12.75 -1.54
CA LYS A 58 14.56 11.84 -2.70
C LYS A 58 13.62 10.64 -2.57
N LYS A 59 12.93 10.49 -1.43
CA LYS A 59 12.03 9.36 -1.17
C LYS A 59 10.58 9.81 -1.18
N VAL A 60 9.70 8.89 -1.57
CA VAL A 60 8.25 9.05 -1.46
C VAL A 60 7.74 8.08 -0.41
N CYS A 61 6.94 8.62 0.49
CA CYS A 61 6.33 7.91 1.58
C CYS A 61 4.81 7.93 1.46
N TYR A 62 4.17 6.89 1.98
CA TYR A 62 2.73 6.79 2.08
C TYR A 62 2.28 6.86 3.52
N GLU A 63 1.11 7.44 3.74
CA GLU A 63 0.38 7.30 4.98
C GLU A 63 -0.39 5.96 4.96
N ARG A 64 -0.38 5.26 6.09
CA ARG A 64 -0.91 3.89 6.21
C ARG A 64 -2.36 3.73 5.80
N ARG A 65 -3.26 4.56 6.32
CA ARG A 65 -4.70 4.44 6.04
C ARG A 65 -4.99 4.68 4.56
N SER A 66 -4.40 5.71 3.98
CA SER A 66 -4.53 6.02 2.57
C SER A 66 -3.98 4.91 1.68
N PHE A 67 -2.83 4.34 2.03
CA PHE A 67 -2.26 3.19 1.32
C PHE A 67 -3.20 1.99 1.36
N LEU A 68 -3.76 1.64 2.52
CA LEU A 68 -4.67 0.51 2.65
C LEU A 68 -6.00 0.73 1.91
N GLN A 69 -6.55 1.94 1.94
CA GLN A 69 -7.74 2.29 1.17
C GLN A 69 -7.50 2.11 -0.33
N TRP A 70 -6.37 2.62 -0.83
CA TRP A 70 -5.95 2.41 -2.21
C TRP A 70 -5.76 0.93 -2.53
N LEU A 71 -5.08 0.17 -1.67
CA LEU A 71 -4.80 -1.24 -1.89
C LEU A 71 -6.08 -2.07 -2.01
N ARG A 72 -7.11 -1.78 -1.19
CA ARG A 72 -8.43 -2.42 -1.30
C ARG A 72 -9.05 -2.20 -2.68
N GLN A 73 -8.98 -0.97 -3.20
CA GLN A 73 -9.46 -0.66 -4.55
C GLN A 73 -8.63 -1.32 -5.64
N TYR A 74 -7.32 -1.43 -5.43
CA TYR A 74 -6.37 -2.03 -6.38
C TYR A 74 -6.54 -3.55 -6.51
N VAL A 75 -6.85 -4.27 -5.44
CA VAL A 75 -7.06 -5.73 -5.46
C VAL A 75 -8.32 -6.15 -6.25
N HIS A 76 -9.28 -5.24 -6.42
CA HIS A 76 -10.54 -5.50 -7.13
C HIS A 76 -10.51 -5.08 -8.61
N GLN A 77 -9.41 -4.48 -9.09
CA GLN A 77 -9.21 -4.08 -10.48
C GLN A 77 -8.49 -5.17 -11.28
#